data_AF-A0A4R4E2R9-F1
#
_entry.id   AF-A0A4R4E2R9-F1
#
_cell.length_a   1.000
_cell.length_b   1.000
_cell.length_c   1.000
_cell.angle_alpha   90.00
_cell.angle_beta   90.00
_cell.angle_gamma   90.00
#
_symmetry.space_group_name_H-M   'P 1'
#
loop_
_entity.id
_entity.type
_entity.pdbx_description
1 polymer ?
#
loop_
_entity_poly.entity_id
_entity_poly.type
_entity_poly.pdbx_seq_one_letter_code
_entity_poly.pdbx_strand_id
1 'polypeptide(L)'
;MEHNSRKYQYCIEACQRTAALCQQCASACTRDENISKMARCIQLTMECAALCTATAQLLCMNSSMAMELCNLCEELCEQCCAECTACNSDICRACAEACKRCAEECRQLAPVAA
;
A
#
# COMPACT_ATOMS: atom_id res chain seq x y z
N MET A 1 17.92 -24.10 7.15
CA MET A 1 16.48 -23.79 7.20
C MET A 1 16.19 -22.88 6.02
N GLU A 2 15.72 -23.43 4.90
CA GLU A 2 15.27 -22.61 3.78
C GLU A 2 13.83 -22.19 4.04
N HIS A 3 13.65 -20.92 4.40
CA HIS A 3 12.33 -20.36 4.64
C HIS A 3 11.59 -20.25 3.31
N ASN A 4 10.39 -20.83 3.24
CA ASN A 4 9.44 -20.80 2.13
C ASN A 4 8.97 -19.36 1.74
N SER A 5 9.51 -18.32 2.40
CA SER A 5 9.21 -16.90 2.21
C SER A 5 9.78 -16.30 0.92
N ARG A 6 10.65 -17.00 0.19
CA ARG A 6 11.23 -16.47 -1.06
C ARG A 6 10.20 -16.19 -2.16
N LYS A 7 9.04 -16.87 -2.14
CA LYS A 7 8.07 -16.79 -3.23
C LYS A 7 7.40 -15.41 -3.35
N TYR A 8 7.15 -14.75 -2.21
CA TYR A 8 6.41 -13.47 -2.16
C TYR A 8 7.22 -12.34 -1.54
N GLN A 9 8.52 -12.53 -1.33
CA GLN A 9 9.36 -11.65 -0.53
C GLN A 9 9.27 -10.18 -0.98
N TYR A 10 9.35 -9.92 -2.29
CA TYR A 10 9.28 -8.56 -2.83
C TYR A 10 7.92 -7.89 -2.56
N CYS A 11 6.82 -8.63 -2.73
CA CYS A 11 5.48 -8.11 -2.45
C CYS A 11 5.27 -7.88 -0.94
N ILE A 12 5.76 -8.79 -0.09
CA ILE A 12 5.71 -8.62 1.38
C ILE A 12 6.45 -7.35 1.80
N GLU A 13 7.68 -7.15 1.31
CA GLU A 13 8.49 -5.98 1.63
C GLU A 13 7.86 -4.69 1.11
N ALA A 14 7.33 -4.72 -0.12
CA ALA A 14 6.63 -3.56 -0.70
C ALA A 14 5.37 -3.19 0.10
N CYS A 15 4.55 -4.17 0.49
CA CYS A 15 3.38 -3.96 1.34
C CYS A 15 3.75 -3.38 2.72
N GLN A 16 4.74 -3.95 3.40
CA GLN A 16 5.18 -3.47 4.72
C GLN A 16 5.73 -2.05 4.66
N ARG A 17 6.57 -1.76 3.66
CA ARG A 17 7.13 -0.42 3.45
C ARG A 17 6.03 0.60 3.16
N THR A 18 5.08 0.25 2.30
CA THR A 18 3.96 1.11 1.92
C THR A 18 3.05 1.36 3.11
N ALA A 19 2.75 0.36 3.92
CA ALA A 19 1.97 0.53 5.14
C ALA A 19 2.60 1.56 6.10
N ALA A 20 3.92 1.48 6.31
CA ALA A 20 4.64 2.42 7.15
C ALA A 20 4.61 3.86 6.58
N LEU A 21 4.80 4.02 5.27
CA LEU A 21 4.78 5.33 4.61
C LEU A 21 3.37 5.93 4.56
N CYS A 22 2.35 5.13 4.31
CA CYS A 22 0.96 5.55 4.38
C CYS A 22 0.60 6.06 5.79
N GLN A 23 1.00 5.35 6.85
CA GLN A 23 0.75 5.80 8.22
C GLN A 23 1.48 7.11 8.54
N GLN A 24 2.71 7.28 8.07
CA GLN A 24 3.47 8.52 8.20
C GLN A 24 2.81 9.66 7.42
N CYS A 25 2.36 9.39 6.20
CA CYS A 25 1.67 10.35 5.34
C CYS A 25 0.36 10.82 5.98
N ALA A 26 -0.49 9.91 6.45
CA ALA A 26 -1.71 10.22 7.19
C ALA A 26 -1.40 11.13 8.39
N SER A 27 -0.41 10.74 9.22
CA SER A 27 -0.03 11.52 10.41
C SER A 27 0.49 12.91 10.05
N ALA A 28 1.27 13.05 8.98
CA ALA A 28 1.78 14.34 8.53
C ALA A 28 0.65 15.23 7.96
N CYS A 29 -0.25 14.65 7.17
CA CYS A 29 -1.37 15.36 6.54
C CYS A 29 -2.35 15.95 7.56
N THR A 30 -2.48 15.37 8.76
CA THR A 30 -3.28 15.96 9.85
C THR A 30 -2.71 17.28 10.40
N ARG A 31 -1.45 17.60 10.08
CA ARG A 31 -0.75 18.82 10.52
C ARG A 31 -0.68 19.89 9.43
N ASP A 32 -1.26 19.63 8.26
CA ASP A 32 -1.34 20.60 7.18
C ASP A 32 -2.26 21.77 7.56
N GLU A 33 -1.90 22.99 7.16
CA GLU A 33 -2.69 24.20 7.43
C GLU A 33 -4.09 24.13 6.80
N ASN A 34 -4.26 23.32 5.74
CA ASN A 34 -5.52 23.08 5.07
C ASN A 34 -5.93 21.60 5.15
N ILE A 35 -6.14 21.11 6.38
CA ILE A 35 -6.57 19.72 6.65
C ILE A 35 -7.81 19.28 5.86
N SER A 36 -8.73 20.21 5.55
CA SER A 36 -9.91 19.91 4.73
C SER A 36 -9.56 19.44 3.32
N LYS A 37 -8.50 19.99 2.72
CA LYS A 37 -7.97 19.50 1.43
C LYS A 37 -7.27 18.15 1.56
N MET A 38 -6.74 17.84 2.74
CA MET A 38 -6.01 16.58 3.00
C MET A 38 -6.92 15.43 3.43
N ALA A 39 -8.22 15.68 3.66
CA ALA A 39 -9.13 14.68 4.22
C ALA A 39 -9.18 13.37 3.39
N ARG A 40 -9.18 13.48 2.05
CA ARG A 40 -9.18 12.32 1.16
C ARG A 40 -7.84 11.56 1.20
N CYS A 41 -6.72 12.27 1.17
CA CYS A 41 -5.39 11.69 1.34
C CYS A 41 -5.26 10.94 2.68
N ILE A 42 -5.71 11.53 3.79
CA ILE A 42 -5.70 10.89 5.12
C ILE A 42 -6.52 9.60 5.11
N GLN A 43 -7.74 9.64 4.55
CA GLN A 43 -8.60 8.46 4.48
C GLN A 43 -7.94 7.35 3.66
N LEU A 44 -7.50 7.64 2.43
CA LEU A 44 -6.93 6.65 1.54
C LEU A 44 -5.63 6.06 2.08
N THR A 45 -4.77 6.87 2.70
CA THR A 45 -3.52 6.38 3.30
C THR A 45 -3.80 5.46 4.50
N MET A 46 -4.79 5.76 5.35
CA MET A 46 -5.19 4.85 6.44
C MET A 46 -5.73 3.51 5.92
N GLU A 47 -6.63 3.55 4.94
CA GLU A 47 -7.18 2.35 4.30
C GLU A 47 -6.08 1.52 3.63
N CYS A 48 -5.19 2.18 2.87
CA CYS A 48 -4.06 1.56 2.20
C CYS A 48 -3.09 0.91 3.20
N ALA A 49 -2.78 1.58 4.31
CA ALA A 49 -1.92 1.02 5.35
C ALA A 49 -2.50 -0.27 5.97
N ALA A 50 -3.80 -0.26 6.27
CA ALA A 50 -4.50 -1.42 6.82
C ALA A 50 -4.48 -2.60 5.83
N LEU A 51 -4.81 -2.34 4.57
CA LEU A 51 -4.86 -3.39 3.55
C LEU A 51 -3.48 -3.95 3.20
N CYS A 52 -2.46 -3.10 3.05
CA CYS A 52 -1.08 -3.53 2.84
C CYS A 52 -0.57 -4.40 4.01
N THR A 53 -0.92 -4.04 5.25
CA THR A 53 -0.57 -4.84 6.43
C THR A 53 -1.21 -6.23 6.38
N ALA A 54 -2.51 -6.29 6.10
CA ALA A 54 -3.23 -7.57 5.98
C ALA A 54 -2.67 -8.43 4.83
N THR A 55 -2.37 -7.81 3.68
CA THR A 55 -1.81 -8.48 2.50
C THR A 55 -0.45 -9.10 2.81
N ALA A 56 0.46 -8.34 3.43
CA ALA A 56 1.77 -8.87 3.84
C ALA A 56 1.64 -10.05 4.81
N GLN A 57 0.73 -9.97 5.79
CA GLN A 57 0.51 -11.05 6.76
C GLN A 57 0.00 -12.33 6.08
N LEU A 58 -0.99 -12.22 5.18
CA LEU A 58 -1.51 -13.38 4.45
C LEU A 58 -0.49 -14.01 3.49
N LEU A 59 0.34 -13.19 2.84
CA LEU A 59 1.44 -13.66 2.01
C LEU A 59 2.48 -14.43 2.86
N CYS A 60 2.86 -13.91 4.03
CA CYS A 60 3.76 -14.61 4.97
C CYS A 60 3.22 -15.98 5.40
N MET A 61 1.90 -16.10 5.57
CA MET A 61 1.24 -17.33 5.98
C MET A 61 0.93 -18.29 4.81
N ASN A 62 1.29 -17.93 3.57
CA ASN A 62 0.91 -18.67 2.37
C ASN A 62 -0.60 -18.95 2.28
N SER A 63 -1.42 -17.99 2.69
CA SER A 63 -2.88 -18.12 2.65
C SER A 63 -3.39 -18.30 1.22
N SER A 64 -4.40 -19.16 1.03
CA SER A 64 -5.12 -19.28 -0.25
C SER A 64 -5.82 -17.99 -0.68
N MET A 65 -6.12 -17.09 0.27
CA MET A 65 -6.78 -15.81 0.03
C MET A 65 -5.80 -14.68 -0.29
N ALA A 66 -4.48 -14.94 -0.25
CA ALA A 66 -3.49 -13.89 -0.43
C ALA A 66 -3.55 -13.23 -1.82
N MET A 67 -3.91 -13.97 -2.86
CA MET A 67 -3.94 -13.45 -4.24
C MET A 67 -5.15 -12.54 -4.49
N GLU A 68 -6.32 -12.89 -3.95
CA GLU A 68 -7.50 -12.01 -3.99
C GLU A 68 -7.22 -10.71 -3.23
N LEU A 69 -6.51 -10.80 -2.09
CA LEU A 69 -6.14 -9.62 -1.33
C LEU A 69 -5.07 -8.78 -2.05
N CYS A 70 -4.16 -9.39 -2.82
CA CYS A 70 -3.22 -8.66 -3.68
C CYS A 70 -3.98 -7.83 -4.74
N ASN A 71 -5.03 -8.37 -5.35
CA ASN A 71 -5.85 -7.63 -6.33
C ASN A 71 -6.49 -6.37 -5.70
N LEU A 72 -7.11 -6.51 -4.52
CA LEU A 72 -7.66 -5.37 -3.78
C LEU A 72 -6.58 -4.37 -3.35
N CYS A 73 -5.42 -4.89 -2.92
CA CYS A 73 -4.28 -4.08 -2.48
C CYS A 73 -3.71 -3.26 -3.63
N GLU A 74 -3.62 -3.83 -4.83
CA GLU A 74 -3.24 -3.11 -6.05
C GLU A 74 -4.17 -1.93 -6.30
N GLU A 75 -5.48 -2.17 -6.39
CA GLU A 75 -6.47 -1.13 -6.69
C GLU A 75 -6.40 0.02 -5.69
N LEU A 76 -6.32 -0.29 -4.40
CA LEU A 76 -6.23 0.73 -3.35
C LEU A 76 -4.90 1.47 -3.37
N CYS A 77 -3.79 0.78 -3.69
CA CYS A 77 -2.49 1.42 -3.86
C CYS A 77 -2.49 2.39 -5.05
N GLU A 78 -3.15 2.06 -6.17
CA GLU A 78 -3.29 2.98 -7.31
C GLU A 78 -4.09 4.23 -6.95
N GLN A 79 -5.22 4.07 -6.24
CA GLN A 79 -6.02 5.19 -5.75
C GLN A 79 -5.23 6.08 -4.78
N CYS A 80 -4.53 5.47 -3.81
CA CYS A 80 -3.69 6.18 -2.85
C CYS A 80 -2.53 6.91 -3.54
N CYS A 81 -1.89 6.28 -4.54
CA CYS A 81 -0.84 6.89 -5.35
C CYS A 81 -1.33 8.14 -6.07
N ALA A 82 -2.49 8.07 -6.73
CA ALA A 82 -3.06 9.20 -7.45
C ALA A 82 -3.35 10.39 -6.52
N GLU A 83 -3.97 10.12 -5.36
CA GLU A 83 -4.28 11.14 -4.36
C GLU A 83 -3.01 11.77 -3.76
N CYS A 84 -2.05 10.95 -3.35
CA CYS A 84 -0.79 11.43 -2.78
C CYS A 84 0.05 12.22 -3.80
N THR A 85 -0.03 11.90 -5.10
CA THR A 85 0.65 12.65 -6.17
C THR A 85 0.07 14.06 -6.32
N ALA A 86 -1.23 14.23 -6.07
CA ALA A 86 -1.89 15.54 -6.10
C ALA A 86 -1.53 16.42 -4.88
N CYS A 87 -0.95 15.83 -3.83
CA CYS A 87 -0.55 16.52 -2.61
C CYS A 87 0.90 17.05 -2.73
N ASN A 88 1.12 18.33 -2.45
CA ASN A 88 2.41 19.00 -2.64
C ASN A 88 3.33 18.91 -1.40
N SER A 89 3.59 17.70 -0.89
CA SER A 89 4.49 17.48 0.24
C SER A 89 5.49 16.34 -0.01
N ASP A 90 6.68 16.42 0.60
CA ASP A 90 7.73 15.40 0.42
C ASP A 90 7.28 14.01 0.91
N ILE A 91 6.50 13.96 1.99
CA ILE A 91 5.99 12.70 2.53
C ILE A 91 4.90 12.09 1.62
N CYS A 92 4.04 12.92 1.01
CA CYS A 92 3.06 12.44 0.04
C CYS A 92 3.75 11.91 -1.22
N ARG A 93 4.82 12.57 -1.70
CA ARG A 93 5.61 12.07 -2.83
C ARG A 93 6.23 10.70 -2.54
N ALA A 94 6.85 10.54 -1.37
CA ALA A 94 7.43 9.26 -0.96
C ALA A 94 6.35 8.16 -0.79
N CYS A 95 5.17 8.52 -0.28
CA CYS A 95 4.03 7.63 -0.17
C CYS A 95 3.53 7.19 -1.56
N ALA A 96 3.38 8.12 -2.50
CA ALA A 96 2.95 7.81 -3.86
C ALA A 96 3.90 6.85 -4.57
N GLU A 97 5.21 7.07 -4.46
CA GLU A 97 6.23 6.16 -5.03
C GLU A 97 6.15 4.76 -4.44
N ALA A 98 5.95 4.65 -3.12
CA ALA A 98 5.79 3.36 -2.45
C ALA A 98 4.50 2.65 -2.87
N CYS A 99 3.37 3.36 -2.90
CA CYS A 99 2.09 2.83 -3.37
C CYS A 99 2.20 2.32 -4.80
N LYS A 100 2.84 3.08 -5.70
CA LYS A 100 3.07 2.65 -7.09
C LYS A 100 3.84 1.33 -7.14
N ARG A 101 4.94 1.22 -6.38
CA ARG A 101 5.72 -0.02 -6.33
C ARG A 101 4.92 -1.18 -5.74
N CYS A 102 4.13 -0.94 -4.71
CA CYS A 102 3.30 -1.95 -4.08
C CYS A 102 2.23 -2.48 -5.05
N ALA A 103 1.58 -1.61 -5.81
CA ALA A 103 0.64 -1.99 -6.84
C ALA A 103 1.28 -2.90 -7.90
N GLU A 104 2.49 -2.55 -8.37
CA GLU A 104 3.24 -3.37 -9.34
C GLU A 104 3.59 -4.77 -8.81
N GLU A 105 3.95 -4.91 -7.53
CA GLU A 105 4.25 -6.21 -6.91
C GLU A 105 2.97 -7.03 -6.68
N CYS A 106 1.90 -6.39 -6.20
CA CYS A 106 0.61 -7.03 -6.00
C CYS A 106 0.02 -7.54 -7.32
N ARG A 107 0.11 -6.75 -8.40
CA ARG A 107 -0.36 -7.13 -9.75
C ARG A 107 0.28 -8.41 -10.27
N GLN A 108 1.58 -8.61 -9.99
CA GLN A 108 2.29 -9.81 -10.42
C GLN A 108 1.79 -11.09 -9.73
N LEU A 109 1.14 -10.96 -8.57
CA LEU A 109 0.61 -12.06 -7.78
C LEU A 109 -0.91 -12.20 -7.90
N ALA A 110 -1.61 -11.12 -8.23
CA ALA A 110 -3.06 -11.09 -8.39
C ALA A 110 -3.53 -12.14 -9.41
N PRO A 111 -4.68 -12.78 -9.18
CA PRO A 111 -5.22 -13.73 -10.14
C PRO A 111 -5.53 -13.00 -11.46
N VAL A 112 -5.10 -13.58 -12.58
CA VAL A 112 -5.48 -13.07 -13.90
C VAL A 112 -7.00 -13.21 -14.02
N ALA A 113 -7.70 -12.10 -14.20
CA ALA A 113 -9.11 -12.13 -14.53
C ALA A 113 -9.31 -12.95 -15.82
N ALA A 114 -10.12 -14.00 -15.73
CA ALA A 114 -10.45 -14.88 -16.85
C ALA A 114 -11.38 -14.20 -17.86
#